data_AF-A0A1D1Y2Q6-F1
#
_entry.id   AF-A0A1D1Y2Q6-F1
#
_cell.length_a   1.000
_cell.length_b   1.000
_cell.length_c   1.000
_cell.angle_alpha   90.00
_cell.angle_beta   90.00
_cell.angle_gamma   90.00
#
_symmetry.space_group_name_H-M   'P 1'
#
loop_
_entity.id
_entity.type
_entity.pdbx_description
1 polymer ?
#
loop_
_entity_poly.entity_id
_entity_poly.type
_entity_poly.pdbx_seq_one_letter_code
_entity_poly.pdbx_strand_id
1 'polypeptide(L)'
;RYHFFHLVPCAATVAVAQLGGREMTGSSLVGGFEWVVGLLLLAWGLRAVVRVVRWVWWTPRRLERALREEGIAGNPYRILVGDTKEEVRLLKEAMLKPMPSSSHDITARVAPFLHRTMKTHGKMCFTWSGPSPRMNIMDPVL
;
A
#
# COMPACT_ATOMS: atom_id res chain seq x y z
N ARG A 1 86.88 30.28 -30.79
CA ARG A 1 87.56 28.96 -30.79
C ARG A 1 86.63 27.96 -30.13
N TYR A 2 86.16 26.98 -30.92
CA TYR A 2 85.54 25.68 -30.62
C TYR A 2 84.37 25.64 -29.60
N HIS A 3 83.11 25.48 -30.02
CA HIS A 3 82.38 24.26 -30.41
C HIS A 3 82.09 23.24 -29.29
N PHE A 4 80.78 23.01 -29.10
CA PHE A 4 80.09 21.73 -28.82
C PHE A 4 79.84 21.24 -27.38
N PHE A 5 78.54 21.21 -27.06
CA PHE A 5 77.73 20.17 -26.41
C PHE A 5 78.33 19.33 -25.26
N HIS A 6 77.63 19.34 -24.12
CA HIS A 6 77.03 18.10 -23.62
C HIS A 6 75.83 18.42 -22.71
N LEU A 7 74.68 17.84 -23.07
CA LEU A 7 73.55 17.62 -22.16
C LEU A 7 74.01 16.86 -20.92
N VAL A 8 73.62 17.32 -19.74
CA VAL A 8 73.23 16.46 -18.61
C VAL A 8 72.01 17.09 -17.93
N PRO A 9 70.90 16.36 -17.75
CA PRO A 9 69.65 16.92 -17.25
C PRO A 9 69.75 17.08 -15.74
N CYS A 10 69.61 18.31 -15.25
CA CYS A 10 69.49 18.54 -13.81
C CYS A 10 68.11 18.03 -13.38
N ALA A 11 68.10 17.00 -12.54
CA ALA A 11 66.94 16.30 -11.98
C ALA A 11 65.88 17.21 -11.30
N ALA A 12 66.18 18.51 -11.15
CA ALA A 12 65.30 19.50 -10.56
C ALA A 12 64.04 19.81 -11.41
N THR A 13 64.11 19.69 -12.74
CA THR A 13 62.93 19.96 -13.60
C THR A 13 61.90 18.82 -13.54
N VAL A 14 62.34 17.59 -13.24
CA VAL A 14 61.43 16.43 -13.11
C VAL A 14 60.65 16.48 -11.78
N ALA A 15 61.20 17.10 -10.74
CA ALA A 15 60.55 17.20 -9.43
C ALA A 15 59.33 18.14 -9.42
N VAL A 16 59.33 19.21 -10.24
CA VAL A 16 58.20 20.14 -10.32
C VAL A 16 57.01 19.53 -11.08
N ALA A 17 57.27 18.60 -12.00
CA ALA A 17 56.23 17.86 -12.71
C ALA A 17 55.55 16.77 -11.84
N GLN A 18 56.07 16.47 -10.65
CA GLN A 18 55.52 15.46 -9.73
C GLN A 18 54.67 16.04 -8.58
N LEU A 19 54.54 17.37 -8.47
CA LEU A 19 53.81 18.03 -7.37
C LEU A 19 52.49 18.70 -7.78
N GLY A 20 52.04 18.54 -9.02
CA GLY A 20 50.76 19.10 -9.50
C GLY A 20 49.61 18.11 -9.58
N GLY A 21 49.83 16.83 -9.25
CA GLY A 21 48.85 15.76 -9.35
C GLY A 21 48.17 15.47 -8.01
N ARG A 22 47.29 16.35 -7.55
CA ARG A 22 46.30 15.98 -6.54
C ARG A 22 45.01 16.72 -6.82
N GLU A 23 44.35 16.33 -7.90
CA GLU A 23 42.90 16.50 -7.99
C GLU A 23 42.32 15.87 -6.72
N MET A 24 41.84 16.72 -5.81
CA MET A 24 41.07 16.28 -4.66
C MET A 24 39.78 15.68 -5.21
N THR A 25 39.83 14.37 -5.41
CA THR A 25 38.74 13.53 -5.85
C THR A 25 37.55 13.73 -4.91
N GLY A 26 36.57 14.51 -5.38
CA GLY A 26 35.27 14.67 -4.74
C GLY A 26 34.47 13.36 -4.60
N SER A 27 35.03 12.20 -4.96
CA SER A 27 34.41 10.89 -4.86
C SER A 27 34.34 10.33 -3.43
N SER A 28 35.18 10.80 -2.51
CA SER A 28 35.25 10.23 -1.14
C SER A 28 34.12 10.74 -0.21
N LEU A 29 33.60 11.95 -0.45
CA LEU A 29 32.48 12.52 0.31
C LEU A 29 31.11 12.13 -0.28
N VAL A 30 31.06 11.80 -1.57
CA VAL A 30 29.85 11.35 -2.26
C VAL A 30 29.39 9.97 -1.78
N GLY A 31 30.31 9.09 -1.39
CA GLY A 31 29.98 7.74 -0.93
C GLY A 31 29.11 7.70 0.34
N GLY A 32 29.31 8.61 1.29
CA GLY A 32 28.54 8.63 2.55
C GLY A 32 27.10 9.13 2.39
N PHE A 33 26.88 10.10 1.50
CA PHE A 33 25.56 10.67 1.25
C PHE A 33 24.62 9.66 0.61
N GLU A 34 25.12 8.86 -0.33
CA GLU A 34 24.34 7.81 -1.01
C GLU A 34 23.80 6.75 -0.02
N TRP A 35 24.63 6.30 0.93
CA TRP A 35 24.17 5.36 1.97
C TRP A 35 23.14 5.97 2.89
N VAL A 36 23.30 7.25 3.26
CA VAL A 36 22.32 7.96 4.10
C VAL A 36 20.99 8.08 3.38
N VAL A 37 20.98 8.46 2.10
CA VAL A 37 19.77 8.52 1.27
C VAL A 37 19.12 7.14 1.18
N GLY A 38 19.91 6.08 0.93
CA GLY A 38 19.42 4.70 0.90
C GLY A 38 18.77 4.26 2.21
N LEU A 39 19.40 4.55 3.35
CA LEU A 39 18.86 4.25 4.68
C LEU A 39 17.58 5.03 4.99
N LEU A 40 17.50 6.29 4.59
CA LEU A 40 16.29 7.11 4.73
C LEU A 40 15.13 6.56 3.90
N LEU A 41 15.39 6.16 2.66
CA LEU A 41 14.38 5.52 1.80
C LEU A 41 13.91 4.18 2.36
N LEU A 42 14.84 3.36 2.86
CA LEU A 42 14.52 2.09 3.50
C LEU A 42 13.64 2.29 4.75
N ALA A 43 14.03 3.22 5.63
CA ALA A 43 13.28 3.54 6.83
C ALA A 43 11.87 4.09 6.51
N TRP A 44 11.76 4.94 5.50
CA TRP A 44 10.48 5.45 5.01
C TRP A 44 9.59 4.33 4.47
N GLY A 45 10.15 3.44 3.65
CA GLY A 45 9.46 2.27 3.12
C GLY A 45 8.96 1.33 4.23
N LEU A 46 9.83 1.00 5.20
CA LEU A 46 9.46 0.16 6.34
C LEU A 46 8.34 0.81 7.16
N ARG A 47 8.41 2.13 7.39
CA ARG A 47 7.36 2.88 8.09
C ARG A 47 6.04 2.87 7.34
N ALA A 48 6.08 3.01 6.01
CA ALA A 48 4.88 2.93 5.17
C ALA A 48 4.25 1.53 5.26
N VAL A 49 5.05 0.46 5.16
CA VAL A 49 4.58 -0.92 5.30
C VAL A 49 3.93 -1.15 6.66
N VAL A 50 4.59 -0.75 7.76
CA VAL A 50 4.02 -0.88 9.12
C VAL A 50 2.71 -0.11 9.26
N ARG A 51 2.61 1.09 8.67
CA ARG A 51 1.37 1.89 8.69
C ARG A 51 0.26 1.18 7.92
N VAL A 52 0.55 0.64 6.73
CA VAL A 52 -0.43 -0.11 5.92
C VAL A 52 -0.89 -1.36 6.64
N VAL A 53 0.03 -2.16 7.19
CA VAL A 53 -0.31 -3.38 7.94
C VAL A 53 -1.17 -3.05 9.15
N ARG A 54 -0.80 -2.02 9.91
CA ARG A 54 -1.62 -1.56 11.05
C ARG A 54 -3.00 -1.11 10.58
N TRP A 55 -3.09 -0.37 9.48
CA TRP A 55 -4.36 0.09 8.98
C TRP A 55 -5.26 -1.07 8.48
N VAL A 56 -4.69 -2.01 7.73
CA VAL A 56 -5.38 -3.17 7.15
C VAL A 56 -5.74 -4.22 8.22
N TRP A 57 -5.01 -4.32 9.33
CA TRP A 57 -5.22 -5.39 10.32
C TRP A 57 -5.80 -4.89 11.65
N TRP A 58 -5.33 -3.76 12.16
CA TRP A 58 -5.72 -3.25 13.48
C TRP A 58 -7.06 -2.52 13.43
N THR A 59 -7.25 -1.65 12.43
CA THR A 59 -8.49 -0.89 12.25
C THR A 59 -9.72 -1.78 12.13
N PRO A 60 -9.77 -2.80 11.23
CA PRO A 60 -10.96 -3.63 11.11
C PRO A 60 -11.22 -4.44 12.37
N ARG A 61 -10.19 -4.96 13.05
CA ARG A 61 -10.36 -5.71 14.30
C ARG A 61 -10.86 -4.87 15.48
N ARG A 62 -10.57 -3.56 15.48
CA ARG A 62 -11.08 -2.64 16.50
C ARG A 62 -12.54 -2.29 16.22
N LEU A 63 -12.85 -2.02 14.96
CA LEU A 63 -14.22 -1.72 14.52
C LEU A 63 -15.15 -2.93 14.69
N GLU A 64 -14.68 -4.13 14.35
CA GLU A 64 -15.45 -5.36 14.56
C GLU A 64 -15.81 -5.56 16.03
N ARG A 65 -14.86 -5.32 16.94
CA ARG A 65 -15.11 -5.41 18.38
C ARG A 65 -16.12 -4.38 18.85
N ALA A 66 -15.95 -3.12 18.47
CA ALA A 66 -16.89 -2.06 18.82
C ALA A 66 -18.32 -2.37 18.31
N LEU A 67 -18.47 -2.82 17.06
CA LEU A 67 -19.77 -3.17 16.49
C LEU A 67 -20.42 -4.38 17.20
N ARG A 68 -19.61 -5.37 17.60
CA ARG A 68 -20.10 -6.52 18.36
C ARG A 68 -20.50 -6.16 19.79
N GLU A 69 -19.81 -5.20 20.41
CA GLU A 69 -20.17 -4.64 21.71
C GLU A 69 -21.51 -3.90 21.66
N GLU A 70 -21.79 -3.19 20.56
CA GLU A 70 -23.11 -2.59 20.27
C GLU A 70 -24.20 -3.62 19.92
N GLY A 71 -23.88 -4.92 19.93
CA GLY A 71 -24.83 -5.99 19.61
C GLY A 71 -25.15 -6.14 18.13
N ILE A 72 -24.42 -5.46 17.25
CA ILE A 72 -24.64 -5.54 15.80
C ILE A 72 -23.96 -6.80 15.28
N ALA A 73 -24.75 -7.71 14.71
CA ALA A 73 -24.23 -8.91 14.07
C ALA A 73 -23.78 -8.62 12.62
N GLY A 74 -22.67 -9.22 12.20
CA GLY A 74 -22.15 -9.06 10.84
C GLY A 74 -21.09 -10.10 10.50
N ASN A 75 -20.66 -10.08 9.24
CA ASN A 75 -19.70 -11.06 8.73
C ASN A 75 -18.30 -10.81 9.34
N PRO A 76 -17.52 -11.85 9.70
CA PRO A 76 -16.15 -11.65 10.18
C PRO A 76 -15.25 -11.07 9.07
N TYR A 77 -14.29 -10.24 9.47
CA TYR A 77 -13.39 -9.60 8.52
C TYR A 77 -12.54 -10.62 7.74
N ARG A 78 -12.62 -10.58 6.40
CA ARG A 78 -11.73 -11.32 5.48
C ARG A 78 -10.63 -10.39 4.94
N ILE A 79 -9.38 -10.76 5.19
CA ILE A 79 -8.19 -9.94 4.89
C ILE A 79 -8.16 -9.50 3.41
N LEU A 80 -7.88 -8.21 3.19
CA LEU A 80 -7.65 -7.51 1.91
C LEU A 80 -8.85 -7.39 0.95
N VAL A 81 -9.74 -8.36 0.91
CA VAL A 81 -10.86 -8.37 -0.05
C VAL A 81 -12.20 -8.04 0.62
N GLY A 82 -12.34 -8.36 1.92
CA GLY A 82 -13.63 -8.28 2.60
C GLY A 82 -14.67 -9.18 1.93
N ASP A 83 -15.88 -8.67 1.81
CA ASP A 83 -17.04 -9.36 1.23
C ASP A 83 -17.28 -9.02 -0.25
N THR A 84 -16.51 -8.08 -0.80
CA THR A 84 -16.70 -7.55 -2.17
C THR A 84 -16.68 -8.66 -3.25
N LYS A 85 -15.86 -9.71 -3.07
CA LYS A 85 -15.83 -10.84 -4.02
C LYS A 85 -17.12 -11.66 -3.99
N GLU A 86 -17.68 -11.90 -2.80
CA GLU A 86 -18.95 -12.62 -2.66
C GLU A 86 -20.10 -11.75 -3.17
N GLU A 87 -20.06 -10.44 -2.94
CA GLU A 87 -21.01 -9.47 -3.49
C GLU A 87 -21.04 -9.53 -5.02
N VAL A 88 -19.88 -9.44 -5.68
CA VAL A 88 -19.79 -9.53 -7.14
C VAL A 88 -20.24 -10.89 -7.67
N ARG A 89 -19.94 -11.98 -6.94
CA ARG A 89 -20.37 -13.32 -7.34
C ARG A 89 -21.89 -13.46 -7.32
N LEU A 90 -22.52 -13.05 -6.21
CA LEU A 90 -23.97 -13.09 -6.07
C LEU A 90 -24.67 -12.15 -7.05
N LEU A 91 -24.08 -10.99 -7.35
CA LEU A 91 -24.60 -10.08 -8.35
C LEU A 91 -24.57 -10.71 -9.75
N LYS A 92 -23.45 -11.35 -10.13
CA LYS A 92 -23.35 -12.08 -11.40
C LYS A 92 -24.37 -13.21 -11.48
N GLU A 93 -24.51 -14.02 -10.43
CA GLU A 93 -25.51 -15.09 -10.36
C GLU A 93 -26.95 -14.55 -10.53
N ALA A 94 -27.27 -13.41 -9.91
CA ALA A 94 -28.58 -12.77 -10.04
C ALA A 94 -28.83 -12.18 -11.44
N MET A 95 -27.80 -11.64 -12.09
CA MET A 95 -27.91 -11.13 -13.46
C MET A 95 -28.07 -12.24 -14.50
N LEU A 96 -27.40 -13.39 -14.30
CA LEU A 96 -27.51 -14.56 -15.17
C LEU A 96 -28.91 -15.20 -15.10
N LYS A 97 -29.62 -15.06 -13.97
CA LYS A 97 -30.96 -15.63 -13.80
C LYS A 97 -32.02 -14.73 -14.46
N PRO A 98 -32.83 -15.24 -15.40
CA PRO A 98 -33.90 -14.46 -16.00
C PRO A 98 -34.93 -14.03 -14.94
N MET A 99 -35.48 -12.83 -15.09
CA MET A 99 -36.40 -12.24 -14.12
C MET A 99 -37.73 -13.02 -14.15
N PRO A 100 -38.24 -13.50 -12.99
CA PRO A 100 -39.54 -14.15 -12.98
C PRO A 100 -40.60 -13.12 -13.35
N SER A 101 -41.45 -13.43 -14.33
CA SER A 101 -42.52 -12.53 -14.81
C SER A 101 -43.55 -12.14 -13.73
N SER A 102 -43.59 -12.87 -12.61
CA SER A 102 -44.51 -12.67 -11.50
C SER A 102 -43.87 -12.06 -10.23
N SER A 103 -42.55 -11.83 -10.20
CA SER A 103 -41.86 -11.35 -9.00
C SER A 103 -41.58 -9.85 -9.06
N HIS A 104 -42.20 -9.08 -8.17
CA HIS A 104 -41.93 -7.64 -7.97
C HIS A 104 -40.73 -7.36 -7.05
N ASP A 105 -39.97 -8.38 -6.63
CA ASP A 105 -38.78 -8.19 -5.80
C ASP A 105 -37.57 -7.74 -6.64
N ILE A 106 -37.56 -6.44 -6.96
CA ILE A 106 -36.48 -5.77 -7.69
C ILE A 106 -35.24 -5.64 -6.78
N THR A 107 -35.45 -5.45 -5.48
CA THR A 107 -34.39 -5.22 -4.48
C THR A 107 -33.45 -6.41 -4.36
N ALA A 108 -33.98 -7.64 -4.36
CA ALA A 108 -33.17 -8.86 -4.32
C ALA A 108 -32.31 -9.05 -5.59
N ARG A 109 -32.64 -8.40 -6.71
CA ARG A 109 -31.86 -8.45 -7.95
C ARG A 109 -30.78 -7.37 -8.01
N VAL A 110 -31.08 -6.16 -7.54
CA VAL A 110 -30.14 -5.02 -7.54
C VAL A 110 -29.06 -5.19 -6.46
N ALA A 111 -29.43 -5.73 -5.30
CA ALA A 111 -28.53 -5.95 -4.18
C ALA A 111 -28.73 -7.35 -3.54
N PRO A 112 -28.44 -8.44 -4.27
CA PRO A 112 -28.66 -9.81 -3.79
C PRO A 112 -27.84 -10.12 -2.53
N PHE A 113 -26.64 -9.57 -2.42
CA PHE A 113 -25.77 -9.72 -1.26
C PHE A 113 -26.36 -9.06 -0.01
N LEU A 114 -26.91 -7.84 -0.15
CA LEU A 114 -27.57 -7.15 0.97
C LEU A 114 -28.81 -7.92 1.42
N HIS A 115 -29.65 -8.34 0.47
CA HIS A 115 -30.86 -9.13 0.77
C HIS A 115 -30.53 -10.42 1.53
N ARG A 116 -29.49 -11.14 1.11
CA ARG A 116 -29.03 -12.36 1.81
C ARG A 116 -28.45 -12.05 3.19
N THR A 117 -27.65 -10.99 3.31
CA THR A 117 -27.01 -10.63 4.59
C THR A 117 -28.06 -10.22 5.62
N MET A 118 -29.07 -9.46 5.20
CA MET A 118 -30.21 -9.09 6.05
C MET A 118 -30.99 -10.32 6.53
N LYS A 119 -31.23 -11.29 5.65
CA LYS A 119 -31.93 -12.53 6.03
C LYS A 119 -31.16 -13.34 7.08
N THR A 120 -29.83 -13.28 7.06
CA THR A 120 -28.96 -14.03 7.98
C THR A 120 -28.70 -13.29 9.29
N HIS A 121 -28.48 -11.96 9.24
CA HIS A 121 -28.00 -11.18 10.38
C HIS A 121 -29.04 -10.20 10.95
N GLY A 122 -30.18 -10.00 10.27
CA GLY A 122 -31.26 -9.11 10.70
C GLY A 122 -31.24 -7.74 10.01
N LYS A 123 -32.08 -6.82 10.53
CA LYS A 123 -32.31 -5.48 9.96
C LYS A 123 -31.14 -4.51 10.11
N MET A 124 -30.28 -4.76 11.10
CA MET A 124 -29.05 -4.01 11.35
C MET A 124 -27.88 -4.98 11.23
N CYS A 125 -27.12 -4.84 10.14
CA CYS A 125 -25.94 -5.67 9.92
C CYS A 125 -24.80 -4.86 9.31
N PHE A 126 -23.56 -5.31 9.50
CA PHE A 126 -22.40 -4.71 8.86
C PHE A 126 -21.75 -5.70 7.88
N THR A 127 -21.20 -5.15 6.79
CA THR A 127 -20.48 -5.88 5.74
C THR A 127 -19.12 -5.23 5.49
N TRP A 128 -18.14 -5.99 4.99
CA TRP A 128 -16.80 -5.47 4.76
C TRP A 128 -16.57 -5.05 3.31
N SER A 129 -16.28 -3.77 3.09
CA SER A 129 -15.79 -3.27 1.81
C SER A 129 -14.29 -2.97 1.93
N GLY A 130 -13.47 -3.98 1.61
CA GLY A 130 -12.04 -3.93 1.92
C GLY A 130 -11.83 -3.71 3.44
N PRO A 131 -10.91 -2.83 3.88
CA PRO A 131 -10.64 -2.57 5.29
C PRO A 131 -11.68 -1.68 6.00
N SER A 132 -12.66 -1.14 5.27
CA SER A 132 -13.72 -0.28 5.82
C SER A 132 -15.03 -1.05 6.01
N PRO A 133 -15.63 -1.06 7.21
CA PRO A 133 -16.95 -1.63 7.40
C PRO A 133 -18.02 -0.70 6.82
N ARG A 134 -19.01 -1.28 6.15
CA ARG A 134 -20.24 -0.62 5.75
C ARG A 134 -21.36 -1.08 6.67
N MET A 135 -22.02 -0.14 7.32
CA MET A 135 -23.19 -0.40 8.15
C MET A 135 -24.43 -0.29 7.27
N ASN A 136 -25.26 -1.33 7.24
CA ASN A 136 -26.53 -1.32 6.54
C ASN A 136 -27.64 -1.20 7.60
N ILE A 137 -28.28 -0.02 7.62
CA ILE A 137 -29.42 0.27 8.47
C ILE A 137 -30.64 0.29 7.58
N MET A 138 -31.49 -0.75 7.71
CA MET A 138 -32.75 -0.87 6.97
C MET A 138 -33.91 -0.76 7.94
N ASP A 139 -33.88 0.28 8.78
CA ASP A 139 -35.01 0.69 9.59
C ASP A 139 -35.77 1.80 8.86
N PRO A 140 -37.03 1.59 8.45
CA PRO A 140 -37.84 2.64 7.82
C PRO A 140 -38.27 3.74 8.80
N VAL A 141 -38.02 3.58 10.11
CA VAL A 141 -38.36 4.56 11.15
C VAL A 141 -37.06 5.06 11.80
N LEU A 142 -36.47 6.09 11.21
CA LEU A 142 -35.36 6.86 11.76
C LEU A 142 -35.78 8.31 11.90
#